data_AF-A0A3B8WL54-F1
#
_entry.id   AF-A0A3B8WL54-F1
#
_cell.length_a   1.000
_cell.length_b   1.000
_cell.length_c   1.000
_cell.angle_alpha   90.00
_cell.angle_beta   90.00
_cell.angle_gamma   90.00
#
_symmetry.space_group_name_H-M   'P 1'
#
loop_
_entity.id
_entity.type
_entity.pdbx_description
1 polymer ?
#
loop_
_entity_poly.entity_id
_entity_poly.type
_entity_poly.pdbx_seq_one_letter_code
_entity_poly.pdbx_strand_id
1 'polypeptide(L)' 'DDGVTGRCSSHFGQVIRDDYFMNHLDVTNQVLGMVSLFETSPLTLMRNHARRLANAGL' A
#
# COMPACT_ATOMS: atom_id res chain seq x y z
N ASP A 1 9.20 8.02 -4.88
CA ASP A 1 9.63 6.64 -4.62
C ASP A 1 9.33 6.34 -3.16
N ASP A 2 9.49 5.09 -2.72
CA ASP A 2 9.28 4.68 -1.32
C ASP A 2 10.61 4.55 -0.53
N GLY A 3 11.72 5.07 -1.08
CA GLY A 3 13.07 4.90 -0.55
C GLY A 3 13.84 3.69 -1.09
N VAL A 4 13.18 2.73 -1.76
CA VAL A 4 13.82 1.55 -2.37
C VAL A 4 13.35 1.35 -3.83
N THR A 5 12.06 1.53 -4.08
CA THR A 5 11.39 1.30 -5.36
C THR A 5 10.83 2.61 -5.93
N GLY A 6 11.15 2.89 -7.19
CA GLY A 6 10.63 4.05 -7.91
C GLY A 6 9.13 3.92 -8.24
N ARG A 7 8.40 5.04 -8.26
CA ARG A 7 6.96 5.08 -8.57
C ARG A 7 6.62 4.41 -9.90
N CYS A 8 7.35 4.71 -10.97
CA CYS A 8 7.13 4.07 -12.28
C CYS A 8 7.51 2.58 -12.28
N SER A 9 8.49 2.18 -11.46
CA SER A 9 8.95 0.80 -11.37
C SER A 9 7.98 -0.10 -10.58
N SER A 10 7.09 0.46 -9.76
CA SER A 10 6.11 -0.30 -8.97
C SER A 10 4.83 -0.63 -9.75
N HIS A 11 4.68 -0.13 -10.99
CA HIS A 11 3.49 -0.34 -11.80
C HIS A 11 3.43 -1.77 -12.33
N PHE A 12 2.41 -2.52 -11.92
CA PHE A 12 2.12 -3.85 -12.42
C PHE A 12 0.61 -4.10 -12.49
N GLY A 13 0.11 -4.52 -13.66
CA GLY A 13 -1.31 -4.77 -13.86
C GLY A 13 -2.20 -3.54 -13.59
N GLN A 14 -3.26 -3.73 -12.82
CA GLN A 14 -4.13 -2.62 -12.39
C GLN A 14 -3.52 -1.89 -11.18
N VAL A 15 -2.93 -0.73 -11.42
CA VAL A 15 -2.41 0.15 -10.37
C VAL A 15 -3.58 0.77 -9.60
N ILE A 16 -3.72 0.43 -8.31
CA ILE A 16 -4.77 0.98 -7.45
C ILE A 16 -4.47 2.44 -7.10
N ARG A 17 -3.25 2.70 -6.63
CA ARG A 17 -2.69 4.03 -6.30
C ARG A 17 -1.21 3.86 -5.98
N ASP A 18 -0.40 4.85 -6.33
CA ASP A 18 1.08 4.82 -6.27
C ASP A 18 1.68 6.09 -5.63
N ASP A 19 0.85 6.92 -5.00
CA ASP A 19 1.19 8.18 -4.33
C ASP A 19 0.77 8.22 -2.85
N TYR A 20 0.66 7.05 -2.20
CA TYR A 20 0.55 6.98 -0.74
C TYR A 20 1.78 7.62 -0.09
N PHE A 21 1.57 8.38 0.98
CA PHE A 21 2.65 8.87 1.83
C PHE A 21 3.18 7.74 2.72
N MET A 22 3.90 6.81 2.08
CA MET A 22 4.46 5.59 2.66
C MET A 22 5.88 5.35 2.11
N ASN A 23 6.81 4.99 3.00
CA ASN A 23 8.09 4.40 2.61
C ASN A 23 7.98 2.87 2.44
N HIS A 24 9.09 2.22 2.07
CA HIS A 24 9.15 0.80 1.75
C HIS A 24 8.80 -0.13 2.93
N LEU A 25 8.91 0.33 4.17
CA LEU A 25 8.52 -0.42 5.37
C LEU A 25 7.09 -0.12 5.79
N ASP A 26 6.62 1.11 5.60
CA ASP A 26 5.24 1.50 5.93
C ASP A 26 4.22 0.63 5.20
N VAL A 27 4.47 0.26 3.94
CA VAL A 27 3.57 -0.60 3.15
C VAL A 27 3.37 -2.00 3.74
N THR A 28 4.30 -2.46 4.58
CA THR A 28 4.21 -3.73 5.33
C THR A 28 3.87 -3.54 6.80
N ASN A 29 3.49 -2.32 7.21
CA ASN A 29 3.25 -1.93 8.59
C ASN A 29 4.49 -2.10 9.50
N GLN A 30 5.68 -1.90 8.94
CA GLN A 30 6.94 -1.94 9.67
C GLN A 30 7.50 -0.53 9.90
N VAL A 31 8.28 -0.31 10.96
CA VAL A 31 8.65 -1.28 12.01
C VAL A 31 7.65 -1.18 13.17
N LEU A 32 7.14 -2.32 13.64
CA LEU A 32 6.20 -2.41 14.78
C LEU A 32 4.97 -1.50 14.64
N GLY A 33 4.50 -1.24 13.41
CA GLY A 33 3.34 -0.38 13.15
C GLY A 33 3.58 1.13 13.25
N MET A 34 4.84 1.57 13.34
CA MET A 34 5.17 2.99 13.26
C MET A 34 5.05 3.47 11.81
N VAL A 35 3.92 4.10 11.49
CA VAL A 35 3.62 4.67 10.18
C VAL A 35 3.09 6.10 10.34
N SER A 36 2.94 6.84 9.24
CA SER A 36 2.36 8.20 9.28
C SER A 36 0.96 8.21 9.91
N LEU A 37 0.75 9.11 10.86
CA LEU A 37 -0.57 9.36 11.47
C LEU A 37 -1.52 10.15 10.56
N PHE A 38 -0.99 10.75 9.50
CA PHE A 38 -1.73 11.60 8.55
C PHE A 38 -1.99 10.90 7.20
N GLU A 39 -1.59 9.64 7.07
CA GLU A 39 -1.91 8.80 5.91
C GLU A 39 -2.80 7.62 6.35
N THR A 40 -3.47 7.03 5.37
CA THR A 40 -4.25 5.81 5.52
C THR A 40 -3.39 4.67 6.07
N SER A 41 -3.87 3.97 7.09
CA SER A 41 -3.18 2.79 7.63
C SER A 41 -2.98 1.70 6.55
N PRO A 42 -1.77 1.09 6.45
CA PRO A 42 -1.49 -0.01 5.51
C PRO A 42 -2.39 -1.24 5.77
N LEU A 43 -2.81 -1.48 7.02
CA LEU A 43 -3.77 -2.54 7.34
C LEU A 43 -5.13 -2.29 6.68
N THR A 44 -5.58 -1.04 6.64
CA THR A 44 -6.82 -0.67 5.97
C THR A 44 -6.70 -0.85 4.45
N LEU A 45 -5.54 -0.52 3.86
CA LEU A 45 -5.29 -0.75 2.44
C LEU A 45 -5.39 -2.23 2.07
N MET A 46 -4.73 -3.10 2.82
CA MET A 46 -4.76 -4.55 2.60
C MET A 46 -6.17 -5.14 2.80
N ARG A 47 -6.90 -4.72 3.85
CA ARG A 47 -8.30 -5.13 4.06
C ARG A 47 -9.22 -4.70 2.91
N ASN A 48 -9.05 -3.47 2.43
CA ASN A 48 -9.82 -2.99 1.30
C ASN A 48 -9.46 -3.73 0.01
N HIS A 49 -8.20 -4.14 -0.16
CA HIS A 49 -7.82 -4.97 -1.30
C HIS A 49 -8.45 -6.35 -1.25
N ALA A 50 -8.44 -7.01 -0.09
CA ALA A 50 -9.12 -8.30 0.10
C ALA A 50 -10.62 -8.19 -0.24
N ARG A 51 -11.29 -7.10 0.16
CA ARG A 51 -12.68 -6.83 -0.25
C ARG A 51 -12.84 -6.64 -1.76
N ARG A 52 -11.90 -5.96 -2.43
CA ARG A 52 -11.92 -5.82 -3.90
C ARG A 52 -11.82 -7.18 -4.59
N LEU A 53 -10.97 -8.08 -4.09
CA LEU A 53 -10.82 -9.44 -4.61
C LEU A 53 -12.09 -10.26 -4.37
N ALA A 54 -12.64 -10.23 -3.15
CA ALA A 54 -13.88 -10.91 -2.84
C ALA A 54 -15.05 -10.43 -3.72
N ASN A 55 -15.17 -9.12 -3.97
CA ASN A 55 -16.18 -8.55 -4.87
C ASN A 55 -15.96 -8.92 -6.34
N ALA A 56 -14.72 -9.29 -6.72
CA ALA A 56 -14.38 -9.84 -8.02
C ALA A 56 -14.59 -11.37 -8.09
N GLY A 57 -15.02 -12.01 -7.00
CA GLY A 57 -15.22 -13.46 -6.92
C GLY A 57 -13.93 -14.26 -6.77
N LEU A 58 -12.87 -13.65 -6.24
CA LEU A 58 -11.56 -14.26 -5.97
C LEU A 58 -11.31 -14.50 -4.49
#